data_AF-A0A7Y0N1T0-F1
#
_entry.id   AF-A0A7Y0N1T0-F1
#
_cell.length_a   1.000
_cell.length_b   1.000
_cell.length_c   1.000
_cell.angle_alpha   90.00
_cell.angle_beta   90.00
_cell.angle_gamma   90.00
#
_symmetry.space_group_name_H-M   'P 1'
#
loop_
_entity.id
_entity.type
_entity.pdbx_description
1 polymer ?
#
loop_
_entity_poly.entity_id
_entity_poly.type
_entity_poly.pdbx_seq_one_letter_code
_entity_poly.pdbx_strand_id
1 'polypeptide(L)'
;RLNTRSQILVKLGNFCKHILPYMWLYKLFAYIVMPQRSQRESRHLFIREAKKLCQKEFKRWFILAADVNPLMKYFKDRELPIPTLYLMGDRDYMFIQPVKEMVAAHKLSILREIPNCGHVCNVERPEDFNQHSIEFIKQQSIVA
;
A
#
# COMPACT_ATOMS: atom_id res chain seq x y z
N ARG A 1 10.40 4.49 1.44
CA ARG A 1 10.50 5.55 0.39
C ARG A 1 9.97 4.95 -0.91
N LEU A 2 9.13 5.64 -1.67
CA LEU A 2 8.73 5.20 -3.02
C LEU A 2 9.95 5.16 -3.95
N ASN A 3 10.06 4.14 -4.80
CA ASN A 3 11.16 3.99 -5.76
C ASN A 3 11.24 5.19 -6.74
N THR A 4 12.44 5.51 -7.25
CA THR A 4 12.70 6.67 -8.12
C THR A 4 11.79 6.68 -9.36
N ARG A 5 11.53 5.50 -9.95
CA ARG A 5 10.59 5.32 -11.06
C ARG A 5 9.16 5.73 -10.67
N SER A 6 8.69 5.29 -9.51
CA SER A 6 7.36 5.63 -8.99
C SER A 6 7.25 7.13 -8.68
N GLN A 7 8.30 7.75 -8.15
CA GLN A 7 8.32 9.19 -7.90
C GLN A 7 8.24 10.02 -9.19
N ILE A 8 8.95 9.61 -10.25
CA ILE A 8 8.88 10.26 -11.57
C ILE A 8 7.47 10.14 -12.15
N LEU A 9 6.86 8.95 -12.06
CA LEU A 9 5.51 8.70 -12.57
C LEU A 9 4.45 9.50 -11.79
N VAL A 10 4.59 9.63 -10.47
CA VAL A 10 3.73 10.49 -9.65
C VAL A 10 3.88 11.96 -10.02
N LYS A 11 5.12 12.45 -10.22
CA LYS A 11 5.37 13.84 -10.64
C LYS A 11 4.79 14.13 -12.03
N LEU A 12 4.96 13.22 -12.98
CA LEU A 12 4.40 13.34 -14.33
C LEU A 12 2.86 13.31 -14.30
N GLY A 13 2.27 12.40 -13.52
CA GLY A 13 0.83 12.37 -13.28
C GLY A 13 0.32 13.67 -12.64
N ASN A 14 1.11 14.30 -11.76
CA ASN A 14 0.82 15.60 -11.16
C ASN A 14 0.81 16.76 -12.15
N PHE A 15 1.74 16.77 -13.09
CA PHE A 15 1.77 17.78 -14.13
C PHE A 15 0.58 17.64 -15.09
N CYS A 16 0.23 16.41 -15.45
CA CYS A 16 -0.82 16.14 -16.43
C CYS A 16 -2.26 16.07 -15.85
N LYS A 17 -2.46 16.19 -14.53
CA LYS A 17 -3.77 16.01 -13.87
C LYS A 17 -4.88 16.99 -14.27
N HIS A 18 -4.50 18.12 -14.87
CA HIS A 18 -5.44 19.13 -15.35
C HIS A 18 -5.82 18.97 -16.82
N ILE A 19 -5.07 18.14 -17.58
CA ILE A 19 -5.25 17.91 -19.01
C ILE A 19 -5.80 16.51 -19.29
N LEU A 20 -5.41 15.51 -18.48
CA LEU A 20 -5.80 14.11 -18.67
C LEU A 20 -7.05 13.73 -17.86
N PRO A 21 -7.95 12.89 -18.41
CA PRO A 21 -9.05 12.29 -17.64
C PRO A 21 -8.50 11.55 -16.41
N TYR A 22 -9.05 11.83 -15.23
CA TYR A 22 -8.52 11.27 -13.97
C TYR A 22 -8.48 9.73 -13.96
N MET A 23 -9.41 9.07 -14.67
CA MET A 23 -9.43 7.61 -14.80
C MET A 23 -8.23 7.05 -15.58
N TRP A 24 -7.60 7.82 -16.46
CA TRP A 24 -6.39 7.38 -17.16
C TRP A 24 -5.21 7.30 -16.19
N LEU A 25 -5.10 8.29 -15.29
CA LEU A 25 -4.12 8.28 -14.21
C LEU A 25 -4.36 7.10 -13.27
N TYR A 26 -5.61 6.80 -12.89
CA TYR A 26 -5.93 5.62 -12.08
C TYR A 26 -5.50 4.31 -12.73
N LYS A 27 -5.80 4.13 -14.02
CA LYS A 27 -5.37 2.94 -14.75
C LYS A 27 -3.84 2.83 -14.73
N LEU A 28 -3.13 3.92 -15.02
CA LEU A 28 -1.67 3.96 -14.96
C LEU A 28 -1.15 3.56 -13.57
N PHE A 29 -1.65 4.18 -12.50
CA PHE A 29 -1.24 3.86 -11.14
C PHE A 29 -1.57 2.41 -10.74
N ALA A 30 -2.71 1.86 -11.19
CA ALA A 30 -3.04 0.46 -10.95
C ALA A 30 -1.98 -0.48 -11.53
N TYR A 31 -1.47 -0.20 -12.74
CA TYR A 31 -0.41 -1.00 -13.36
C TYR A 31 0.98 -0.75 -12.74
N ILE A 32 1.24 0.45 -12.24
CA ILE A 32 2.48 0.73 -11.51
C ILE A 32 2.48 -0.05 -10.20
N VAL A 33 1.45 0.09 -9.37
CA VAL A 33 1.39 -0.53 -8.04
C VAL A 33 1.25 -2.05 -8.12
N MET A 34 0.47 -2.54 -9.08
CA MET A 34 0.19 -3.96 -9.27
C MET A 34 0.58 -4.40 -10.69
N PRO A 35 1.87 -4.61 -10.99
CA PRO A 35 2.33 -4.87 -12.37
C PRO A 35 2.11 -6.32 -12.83
N GLN A 36 1.97 -7.28 -11.92
CA GLN A 36 2.01 -8.71 -12.26
C GLN A 36 0.67 -9.21 -12.79
N ARG A 37 0.70 -10.25 -13.63
CA ARG A 37 -0.53 -10.83 -14.20
C ARG A 37 -1.46 -11.41 -13.13
N SER A 38 -0.92 -12.01 -12.06
CA SER A 38 -1.69 -12.55 -10.94
C SER A 38 -2.54 -11.49 -10.23
N GLN A 39 -2.14 -10.22 -10.27
CA GLN A 39 -2.82 -9.11 -9.59
C GLN A 39 -3.95 -8.49 -10.43
N ARG A 40 -4.44 -9.19 -11.46
CA ARG A 40 -5.45 -8.67 -12.40
C ARG A 40 -6.76 -8.33 -11.69
N GLU A 41 -7.22 -9.20 -10.79
CA GLU A 41 -8.44 -8.98 -10.02
C GLU A 41 -8.32 -7.74 -9.12
N SER A 42 -7.20 -7.61 -8.40
CA SER A 42 -6.90 -6.43 -7.59
C SER A 42 -6.88 -5.14 -8.41
N ARG A 43 -6.27 -5.15 -9.61
CA ARG A 43 -6.31 -4.00 -10.52
C ARG A 43 -7.73 -3.66 -10.98
N HIS A 44 -8.51 -4.67 -11.38
CA HIS A 44 -9.89 -4.45 -11.82
C HIS A 44 -10.74 -3.87 -10.70
N LEU A 45 -10.63 -4.42 -9.49
CA LEU A 45 -11.30 -3.92 -8.31
C LEU A 45 -10.92 -2.46 -8.06
N PHE A 46 -9.62 -2.15 -7.99
CA PHE A 46 -9.13 -0.79 -7.77
C PHE A 46 -9.66 0.21 -8.81
N ILE A 47 -9.62 -0.14 -10.11
CA ILE A 47 -10.14 0.72 -11.19
C ILE A 47 -11.66 0.87 -11.11
N ARG A 48 -12.40 -0.20 -10.77
CA ARG A 48 -13.86 -0.19 -10.64
C ARG A 48 -14.28 0.71 -9.49
N GLU A 49 -13.66 0.56 -8.32
CA GLU A 49 -13.96 1.37 -7.14
C GLU A 49 -13.54 2.84 -7.35
N ALA A 50 -12.44 3.08 -8.07
CA ALA A 50 -12.01 4.44 -8.40
C ALA A 50 -13.04 5.23 -9.24
N LYS A 51 -13.86 4.56 -10.05
CA LYS A 51 -14.95 5.22 -10.81
C LYS A 51 -16.06 5.78 -9.90
N LYS A 52 -16.23 5.22 -8.70
CA LYS A 52 -17.22 5.69 -7.73
C LYS A 52 -16.76 6.97 -7.02
N LEU A 53 -15.47 7.30 -7.10
CA LEU A 53 -14.92 8.54 -6.58
C LEU A 53 -15.17 9.68 -7.58
N CYS A 54 -15.71 10.81 -7.12
CA CYS A 54 -15.84 11.98 -7.97
C CYS A 54 -14.46 12.63 -8.20
N GLN A 55 -14.30 13.36 -9.31
CA GLN A 55 -13.03 14.00 -9.70
C GLN A 55 -12.48 14.97 -8.62
N LYS A 56 -13.37 15.58 -7.82
CA LYS A 56 -13.00 16.46 -6.71
C LYS A 56 -12.24 15.69 -5.63
N GLU A 57 -12.74 14.54 -5.22
CA GLU A 57 -12.08 13.71 -4.21
C GLU A 57 -10.77 13.13 -4.75
N PHE A 58 -10.70 12.77 -6.03
CA PHE A 58 -9.44 12.37 -6.64
C PHE A 58 -8.33 13.42 -6.45
N LYS A 59 -8.61 14.69 -6.74
CA LYS A 59 -7.62 15.77 -6.57
C LYS A 59 -7.17 15.89 -5.11
N ARG A 60 -8.08 15.75 -4.14
CA ARG A 60 -7.76 15.80 -2.70
C ARG A 60 -6.86 14.64 -2.27
N TRP A 61 -7.23 13.40 -2.61
CA TRP A 61 -6.44 12.21 -2.32
C TRP A 61 -5.06 12.25 -2.98
N PHE A 62 -4.98 12.79 -4.18
CA PHE A 62 -3.74 12.88 -4.92
C PHE A 62 -2.77 13.94 -4.37
N ILE A 63 -3.30 15.06 -3.83
CA ILE A 63 -2.50 16.03 -3.06
C ILE A 63 -2.01 15.36 -1.77
N LEU A 64 -2.89 14.70 -1.02
CA LEU A 64 -2.54 14.00 0.21
C LEU A 64 -1.42 12.98 -0.01
N ALA A 65 -1.43 12.25 -1.14
CA ALA A 65 -0.38 11.28 -1.46
C ALA A 65 1.03 11.92 -1.56
N ALA A 66 1.15 13.20 -1.91
CA ALA A 66 2.43 13.92 -1.85
C ALA A 66 2.88 14.18 -0.40
N ASP A 67 1.94 14.42 0.50
CA ASP A 67 2.15 14.72 1.93
C ASP A 67 2.36 13.45 2.79
N VAL A 68 2.09 12.27 2.24
CA VAL A 68 2.33 10.99 2.93
C VAL A 68 3.83 10.69 3.13
N ASN A 69 4.72 11.23 2.28
CA ASN A 69 6.16 10.93 2.35
C ASN A 69 6.82 11.36 3.68
N PRO A 70 6.61 12.59 4.20
CA PRO A 70 7.05 12.98 5.53
C PRO A 70 6.54 12.06 6.65
N LEU A 71 5.28 11.65 6.59
CA LEU A 71 4.66 10.78 7.58
C LEU A 71 5.30 9.38 7.57
N MET A 72 5.52 8.81 6.38
CA MET A 72 6.23 7.53 6.24
C MET A 72 7.67 7.61 6.76
N LYS A 73 8.34 8.76 6.59
CA LYS A 73 9.68 8.97 7.17
C LYS A 73 9.62 8.97 8.69
N TYR A 74 8.66 9.68 9.28
CA TYR A 74 8.46 9.72 10.73
C TYR A 74 8.28 8.32 11.32
N PHE A 75 7.40 7.51 10.73
CA PHE A 75 7.18 6.13 11.20
C PHE A 75 8.32 5.18 10.89
N LYS A 76 9.18 5.46 9.89
CA LYS A 76 10.42 4.70 9.71
C LYS A 76 11.42 4.99 10.84
N ASP A 77 11.56 6.27 11.18
CA ASP A 77 12.60 6.75 12.10
C ASP A 77 12.21 6.58 13.58
N ARG A 78 10.91 6.47 13.90
CA ARG A 78 10.41 6.31 15.27
C ARG A 78 9.50 5.10 15.40
N GLU A 79 9.91 4.19 16.27
CA GLU A 79 9.07 3.08 16.71
C GLU A 79 7.92 3.59 17.58
N LEU A 80 6.73 3.03 17.37
CA LEU A 80 5.58 3.27 18.24
C LEU A 80 5.59 2.29 19.41
N PRO A 81 5.23 2.72 20.64
CA PRO A 81 5.19 1.84 21.82
C PRO A 81 3.93 0.94 21.83
N ILE A 82 3.54 0.42 20.66
CA ILE A 82 2.38 -0.48 20.49
C ILE A 82 2.77 -1.66 19.60
N PRO A 83 2.29 -2.88 19.89
CA PRO A 83 2.44 -4.03 19.01
C PRO A 83 1.89 -3.72 17.61
N THR A 84 2.70 -3.94 16.59
CA THR A 84 2.36 -3.59 15.20
C THR A 84 2.60 -4.78 14.28
N LEU A 85 1.55 -5.23 13.59
CA LEU A 85 1.65 -6.23 12.53
C LEU A 85 1.68 -5.55 11.16
N TYR A 86 2.74 -5.81 10.41
CA TYR A 86 2.80 -5.60 8.97
C TYR A 86 2.43 -6.91 8.27
N LEU A 87 1.32 -6.92 7.54
CA LEU A 87 0.85 -8.06 6.77
C LEU A 87 0.89 -7.69 5.28
N MET A 88 1.76 -8.35 4.53
CA MET A 88 2.11 -7.93 3.17
C MET A 88 2.24 -9.12 2.23
N GLY A 89 2.01 -8.91 0.94
CA GLY A 89 2.40 -9.89 -0.07
C GLY A 89 3.91 -9.88 -0.31
N ASP A 90 4.52 -11.05 -0.46
CA ASP A 90 5.95 -11.23 -0.74
C ASP A 90 6.41 -10.57 -2.06
N ARG A 91 5.47 -10.32 -2.99
CA ARG A 91 5.70 -9.68 -4.28
C ARG A 91 5.24 -8.22 -4.32
N ASP A 92 4.96 -7.59 -3.18
CA ASP A 92 4.75 -6.14 -3.10
C ASP A 92 6.09 -5.38 -3.24
N TYR A 93 6.57 -5.33 -4.47
CA TYR A 93 7.87 -4.76 -4.83
C TYR A 93 8.04 -3.28 -4.41
N MET A 94 6.94 -2.56 -4.18
CA MET A 94 6.98 -1.12 -3.88
C MET A 94 7.25 -0.86 -2.40
N PHE A 95 6.76 -1.73 -1.51
CA PHE A 95 6.74 -1.47 -0.08
C PHE A 95 7.43 -2.53 0.78
N ILE A 96 7.58 -3.77 0.30
CA ILE A 96 8.07 -4.88 1.14
C ILE A 96 9.48 -4.64 1.68
N GLN A 97 10.40 -4.15 0.84
CA GLN A 97 11.79 -3.95 1.24
C GLN A 97 11.95 -2.84 2.29
N PRO A 98 11.34 -1.65 2.13
CA PRO A 98 11.31 -0.64 3.19
C PRO A 98 10.73 -1.14 4.52
N VAL A 99 9.71 -2.01 4.49
CA VAL A 99 9.10 -2.57 5.70
C VAL A 99 10.02 -3.59 6.37
N LYS A 100 10.70 -4.46 5.59
CA LYS A 100 11.71 -5.39 6.13
C LYS A 100 12.81 -4.66 6.90
N GLU A 101 13.33 -3.57 6.33
CA GLU A 101 14.36 -2.74 6.99
C GLU A 101 13.87 -2.14 8.30
N MET A 102 12.63 -1.67 8.33
CA MET A 102 12.04 -1.01 9.49
C MET A 102 11.69 -2.01 10.61
N VAL A 103 11.09 -3.15 10.26
CA VAL A 103 10.79 -4.24 11.22
C VAL A 103 12.07 -4.82 11.82
N ALA A 104 13.18 -4.84 11.09
CA ALA A 104 14.48 -5.24 11.65
C ALA A 104 15.00 -4.26 12.73
N ALA A 105 14.55 -3.00 12.72
CA ALA A 105 14.96 -1.97 13.67
C ALA A 105 13.97 -1.77 14.83
N HIS A 106 12.71 -2.20 14.67
CA HIS A 106 11.62 -1.97 15.63
C HIS A 106 11.30 -3.27 16.38
N LYS A 107 11.30 -3.22 17.71
CA LYS A 107 11.12 -4.39 18.60
C LYS A 107 9.68 -4.88 18.74
N LEU A 108 8.70 -4.00 18.60
CA LEU A 108 7.26 -4.25 18.73
C LEU A 108 6.59 -4.42 17.37
N SER A 109 7.36 -4.31 16.28
CA SER A 109 6.85 -4.53 14.93
C SER A 109 7.20 -5.93 14.46
N ILE A 110 6.23 -6.60 13.82
CA ILE A 110 6.43 -7.90 13.18
C ILE A 110 5.96 -7.84 11.73
N LEU A 111 6.64 -8.58 10.85
CA LEU A 111 6.26 -8.73 9.44
C LEU A 111 5.78 -10.16 9.19
N ARG A 112 4.63 -10.29 8.54
CA ARG A 112 4.13 -11.54 7.96
C ARG A 112 3.96 -11.36 6.45
N GLU A 113 4.66 -12.22 5.72
CA GLU A 113 4.63 -12.25 4.25
C GLU A 113 3.68 -13.35 3.78
N ILE A 114 2.71 -12.99 2.95
CA ILE A 114 1.82 -13.94 2.28
C ILE A 114 2.50 -14.35 0.96
N PRO A 115 2.77 -15.65 0.76
CA PRO A 115 3.53 -16.12 -0.39
C PRO A 115 2.74 -16.00 -1.69
N ASN A 116 3.47 -15.70 -2.77
CA ASN A 116 2.94 -15.51 -4.11
C ASN A 116 1.85 -14.44 -4.22
N CYS A 117 1.93 -13.40 -3.40
CA CYS A 117 0.90 -12.39 -3.25
C CYS A 117 1.44 -10.98 -3.49
N GLY A 118 0.64 -10.13 -4.13
CA GLY A 118 1.00 -8.76 -4.42
C GLY A 118 0.57 -7.74 -3.37
N HIS A 119 0.43 -6.49 -3.82
CA HIS A 119 0.12 -5.33 -2.99
C HIS A 119 -1.21 -5.42 -2.24
N VAL A 120 -2.27 -5.96 -2.86
CA VAL A 120 -3.63 -5.98 -2.28
C VAL A 120 -3.92 -7.38 -1.72
N CYS A 121 -3.13 -7.76 -0.72
CA CYS A 121 -3.11 -9.13 -0.21
C CYS A 121 -4.43 -9.59 0.42
N ASN A 122 -5.21 -8.67 0.99
CA ASN A 122 -6.55 -8.94 1.50
C ASN A 122 -7.57 -9.31 0.42
N VAL A 123 -7.28 -9.04 -0.86
CA VAL A 123 -8.13 -9.42 -2.00
C VAL A 123 -7.56 -10.64 -2.72
N GLU A 124 -6.23 -10.72 -2.86
CA GLU A 124 -5.57 -11.85 -3.55
C GLU A 124 -5.58 -13.14 -2.71
N ARG A 125 -5.47 -13.02 -1.37
CA ARG A 125 -5.37 -14.11 -0.40
C ARG A 125 -6.18 -13.80 0.86
N PRO A 126 -7.51 -13.67 0.76
CA PRO A 126 -8.35 -13.20 1.86
C PRO A 126 -8.32 -14.14 3.08
N GLU A 127 -8.22 -15.45 2.87
CA GLU A 127 -8.16 -16.44 3.96
C GLU A 127 -6.90 -16.27 4.81
N ASP A 128 -5.72 -16.28 4.18
CA ASP A 128 -4.42 -16.07 4.85
C ASP A 128 -4.40 -14.70 5.56
N PHE A 129 -4.89 -13.66 4.86
CA PHE A 129 -4.93 -12.31 5.41
C PHE A 129 -5.79 -12.23 6.68
N ASN A 130 -7.00 -12.79 6.62
CA ASN A 130 -7.94 -12.77 7.74
C ASN A 130 -7.44 -13.61 8.90
N GLN A 131 -6.88 -14.80 8.62
CA GLN A 131 -6.31 -15.66 9.65
C GLN A 131 -5.23 -14.93 10.45
N HIS A 132 -4.21 -14.40 9.79
CA HIS A 132 -3.11 -13.70 10.46
C HIS A 132 -3.57 -12.44 11.20
N SER A 133 -4.51 -11.69 10.63
CA SER A 133 -5.05 -10.50 11.28
C SER A 133 -5.80 -10.85 12.57
N ILE A 134 -6.67 -11.86 12.53
CA ILE A 134 -7.45 -12.30 13.68
C ILE A 134 -6.54 -12.90 14.76
N GLU A 135 -5.56 -13.71 14.37
CA GLU A 135 -4.56 -14.28 15.29
C GLU A 135 -3.81 -13.18 16.05
N PHE A 136 -3.32 -12.17 15.33
CA PHE A 136 -2.63 -11.04 15.94
C PHE A 136 -3.53 -10.26 16.92
N ILE A 137 -4.77 -9.94 16.53
CA ILE A 137 -5.72 -9.24 17.39
C ILE A 137 -5.97 -10.04 18.67
N LYS A 138 -6.24 -11.35 18.56
CA LYS A 138 -6.46 -12.22 19.72
C LYS A 138 -5.26 -12.28 20.65
N GLN A 139 -4.04 -12.32 20.11
CA GLN A 139 -2.81 -12.30 20.92
C GLN A 139 -2.70 -11.02 21.75
N GLN A 140 -3.11 -9.86 21.22
CA GLN A 140 -3.07 -8.60 21.97
C GLN A 140 -4.19 -8.50 23.01
N SER A 141 -5.36 -9.12 22.76
CA SER A 141 -6.46 -9.13 23.73
C SER A 141 -6.21 -10.01 24.96
N ILE A 142 -5.26 -10.94 24.90
CA ILE A 142 -4.91 -11.84 26.02
C ILE A 142 -3.81 -11.24 26.91
N VAL A 143 -3.06 -10.25 26.40
CA VAL A 143 -1.92 -9.61 27.08
C VAL A 143 -2.31 -8.29 27.77
N ALA A 144 -3.53 -7.79 27.52
CA ALA A 144 -4.14 -6.65 28.21
C ALA A 144 -4.88 -7.08 29.47
#